data_AF-A0A9X3YFB0-F1
#
_entry.id   AF-A0A9X3YFB0-F1
#
_cell.length_a   1.000
_cell.length_b   1.000
_cell.length_c   1.000
_cell.angle_alpha   90.00
_cell.angle_beta   90.00
_cell.angle_gamma   90.00
#
_symmetry.space_group_name_H-M   'P 1'
#
loop_
_entity.id
_entity.type
_entity.pdbx_description
1 polymer ?
#
loop_
_entity_poly.entity_id
_entity_poly.type
_entity_poly.pdbx_seq_one_letter_code
_entity_poly.pdbx_strand_id
1 'polypeptide(L)'
;ATSLHVQHPLTGELLPVWVANYVLMNYGEGAVMAVPAHDERDFEFASKYGLPIKPVVRTSAGDQTPAPWQDAYGEHGELINSGIFDGLDFDGAFDAIEVALQKKGLGQARTQFRLRDWGISRQRYWGCPIPI
;
A
#
# COMPACT_ATOMS: atom_id res chain seq x y z
N ALA A 1 -17.85 2.89 5.39
CA ALA A 1 -17.19 3.80 4.44
C ALA A 1 -17.28 5.23 4.96
N THR A 2 -16.26 6.06 4.73
CA THR A 2 -16.45 7.52 4.87
C THR A 2 -17.25 8.04 3.66
N SER A 3 -17.75 9.28 3.72
CA SER A 3 -18.40 9.92 2.57
C SER A 3 -17.39 10.58 1.60
N LEU A 4 -16.09 10.40 1.83
CA LEU A 4 -15.02 11.04 1.08
C LEU A 4 -14.54 10.13 -0.06
N HIS A 5 -14.13 10.76 -1.15
CA HIS A 5 -13.53 10.10 -2.31
C HIS A 5 -12.23 10.81 -2.67
N VAL A 6 -11.27 10.05 -3.18
CA VAL A 6 -9.98 10.55 -3.69
C VAL A 6 -9.87 10.17 -5.15
N GLN A 7 -9.34 11.07 -5.96
CA GLN A 7 -9.06 10.79 -7.35
C GLN A 7 -7.72 10.05 -7.49
N HIS A 8 -7.73 8.90 -8.16
CA HIS A 8 -6.50 8.16 -8.46
C HIS A 8 -5.63 8.96 -9.45
N PRO A 9 -4.33 9.19 -9.16
CA PRO A 9 -3.49 10.12 -9.93
C PRO A 9 -3.17 9.66 -11.38
N LEU A 10 -3.19 8.34 -11.61
CA LEU A 10 -2.94 7.74 -12.94
C LEU A 10 -4.21 7.45 -13.72
N THR A 11 -5.18 6.70 -13.15
CA THR A 11 -6.43 6.32 -13.82
C THR A 11 -7.50 7.42 -13.82
N GLY A 12 -7.44 8.37 -12.87
CA GLY A 12 -8.46 9.42 -12.71
C GLY A 12 -9.76 8.95 -12.05
N GLU A 13 -9.86 7.67 -11.67
CA GLU A 13 -11.04 7.07 -11.03
C GLU A 13 -11.23 7.61 -9.60
N LEU A 14 -12.48 7.69 -9.14
CA LEU A 14 -12.80 8.07 -7.77
C LEU A 14 -12.79 6.84 -6.87
N LEU A 15 -11.89 6.84 -5.89
CA LEU A 15 -11.74 5.77 -4.91
C LEU A 15 -12.35 6.18 -3.56
N PRO A 16 -13.11 5.29 -2.90
CA PRO A 16 -13.69 5.59 -1.60
C PRO A 16 -12.62 5.60 -0.51
N VAL A 17 -12.72 6.55 0.43
CA VAL A 17 -11.84 6.59 1.59
C VAL A 17 -12.44 5.78 2.75
N TRP A 18 -11.61 4.96 3.38
CA TRP A 18 -11.98 4.15 4.54
C TRP A 18 -11.09 4.46 5.73
N VAL A 19 -11.67 4.34 6.92
CA VAL A 19 -10.93 4.37 8.18
C VAL A 19 -10.89 2.94 8.69
N ALA A 20 -9.69 2.38 8.80
CA ALA A 20 -9.47 1.02 9.25
C ALA A 20 -8.50 1.01 10.43
N ASN A 21 -8.74 0.10 11.37
CA ASN A 21 -7.94 -0.02 12.60
C ASN A 21 -6.53 -0.57 12.38
N TYR A 22 -6.27 -1.25 11.25
CA TYR A 22 -4.94 -1.76 10.91
C TYR A 22 -4.01 -0.68 10.32
N VAL A 23 -4.54 0.51 9.99
CA VAL A 23 -3.75 1.65 9.54
C VAL A 23 -3.30 2.46 10.75
N LEU A 24 -2.01 2.39 11.06
CA LEU A 24 -1.42 3.06 12.22
C LEU A 24 -1.09 4.52 11.89
N MET A 25 -1.69 5.47 12.60
CA MET A 25 -1.42 6.91 12.40
C MET A 25 0.06 7.28 12.56
N ASN A 26 0.80 6.55 13.39
CA ASN A 26 2.21 6.80 13.66
C ASN A 26 3.15 6.10 12.67
N TYR A 27 2.63 5.44 11.63
CA TYR A 27 3.41 4.75 10.61
C TYR A 27 3.19 5.40 9.24
N GLY A 28 4.29 5.80 8.58
CA GLY A 28 4.22 6.56 7.33
C GLY A 28 3.57 7.93 7.55
N GLU A 29 2.53 8.22 6.78
CA GLU A 29 1.74 9.46 6.87
C GLU A 29 0.35 9.22 7.50
N GLY A 30 0.13 8.05 8.11
CA GLY A 30 -1.16 7.66 8.68
C GLY A 30 -2.24 7.31 7.64
N ALA A 31 -1.85 7.18 6.37
CA ALA A 31 -2.68 6.73 5.26
C ALA A 31 -1.91 5.71 4.41
N VAL A 32 -2.62 4.71 3.89
CA VAL A 32 -2.10 3.69 2.99
C VAL A 32 -3.03 3.54 1.79
N MET A 33 -2.46 3.29 0.61
CA MET A 33 -3.26 2.87 -0.55
C MET A 33 -3.55 1.37 -0.41
N ALA A 34 -4.82 0.99 -0.52
CA ALA A 34 -5.21 -0.41 -0.44
C ALA A 34 -5.08 -1.08 -1.80
N VAL A 35 -4.39 -2.21 -1.89
CA VAL A 35 -4.28 -3.02 -3.11
C VAL A 35 -4.69 -4.47 -2.80
N PRO A 36 -6.01 -4.74 -2.72
CA PRO A 36 -6.51 -6.02 -2.24
C PRO A 36 -6.06 -7.24 -3.04
N ALA A 37 -5.71 -7.06 -4.32
CA ALA A 37 -5.29 -8.18 -5.14
C ALA A 37 -3.88 -8.70 -4.81
N HIS A 38 -3.06 -7.90 -4.11
CA HIS A 38 -1.62 -8.16 -3.89
C HIS A 38 -1.14 -7.90 -2.45
N ASP A 39 -2.03 -7.51 -1.52
CA ASP A 39 -1.76 -7.44 -0.08
C ASP A 39 -2.84 -8.23 0.69
N GLU A 40 -2.40 -9.15 1.54
CA GLU A 40 -3.26 -10.05 2.33
C GLU A 40 -4.25 -9.27 3.23
N ARG A 41 -3.78 -8.21 3.90
CA ARG A 41 -4.59 -7.46 4.87
C ARG A 41 -5.67 -6.66 4.13
N ASP A 42 -5.29 -6.09 2.99
CA ASP A 42 -6.23 -5.39 2.13
C ASP A 42 -7.22 -6.37 1.48
N PHE A 43 -6.78 -7.59 1.12
CA PHE A 43 -7.65 -8.65 0.60
C PHE A 43 -8.72 -9.04 1.62
N GLU A 44 -8.34 -9.29 2.87
CA GLU A 44 -9.27 -9.62 3.95
C GLU A 44 -10.27 -8.48 4.19
N PHE A 45 -9.78 -7.24 4.22
CA PHE A 45 -10.63 -6.06 4.38
C PHE A 45 -11.62 -5.92 3.22
N ALA A 46 -11.13 -6.03 1.98
CA ALA A 46 -11.96 -5.92 0.79
C ALA A 46 -13.00 -7.04 0.70
N SER A 47 -12.59 -8.29 0.98
CA SER A 47 -13.49 -9.45 0.99
C SER A 47 -14.58 -9.30 2.04
N LYS A 48 -14.24 -8.81 3.23
CA LYS A 48 -15.20 -8.60 4.32
C LYS A 48 -16.23 -7.51 4.03
N TYR A 49 -15.81 -6.43 3.36
CA TYR A 49 -16.67 -5.27 3.08
C TYR A 49 -17.20 -5.21 1.64
N GLY A 50 -16.94 -6.24 0.82
CA GLY A 50 -17.40 -6.32 -0.57
C GLY A 50 -16.79 -5.24 -1.47
N LEU A 51 -15.53 -4.87 -1.24
CA LEU A 51 -14.80 -3.91 -2.06
C LEU A 51 -14.24 -4.59 -3.32
N PRO A 52 -14.04 -3.83 -4.42
CA PRO A 52 -13.49 -4.38 -5.66
C PRO A 52 -12.06 -4.90 -5.45
N ILE A 53 -11.79 -6.09 -5.95
CA ILE A 53 -10.45 -6.71 -5.99
C ILE A 53 -10.03 -6.73 -7.46
N LYS A 54 -9.07 -5.86 -7.82
CA LYS A 54 -8.59 -5.71 -9.19
C LYS A 54 -7.15 -6.24 -9.30
N PRO A 55 -6.92 -7.40 -9.94
CA PRO A 55 -5.58 -7.92 -10.18
C PRO A 55 -4.83 -7.03 -11.18
N VAL A 56 -3.63 -6.61 -10.80
CA VAL A 56 -2.74 -5.75 -11.60
C VAL A 56 -1.33 -6.35 -11.82
N VAL A 57 -1.02 -7.46 -11.15
CA VAL A 57 0.22 -8.23 -11.34
C VAL A 57 -0.17 -9.64 -11.74
N ARG A 58 0.50 -10.19 -12.76
CA ARG A 58 0.41 -11.60 -13.13
C ARG A 58 1.18 -12.43 -12.11
N THR A 59 0.54 -13.46 -11.57
CA THR A 59 1.12 -14.31 -10.53
C THR A 59 1.21 -15.76 -11.01
N SER A 60 1.96 -16.60 -10.29
CA SER A 60 1.99 -18.04 -10.55
C SER A 60 0.62 -18.72 -10.37
N ALA A 61 -0.26 -18.12 -9.56
CA ALA A 61 -1.65 -18.54 -9.37
C ALA A 61 -2.61 -18.05 -10.47
N GLY A 62 -2.12 -17.26 -11.43
CA GLY A 62 -2.85 -16.73 -12.58
C GLY A 62 -3.11 -15.23 -12.54
N ASP A 63 -4.02 -14.78 -13.42
CA ASP A 63 -4.37 -13.37 -13.63
C ASP A 63 -5.60 -12.95 -12.79
N GLN A 64 -6.03 -13.77 -11.83
CA GLN A 64 -7.17 -13.52 -10.95
C GLN A 64 -6.82 -13.78 -9.48
N THR A 65 -7.53 -13.09 -8.59
CA THR A 65 -7.36 -13.21 -7.13
C THR A 65 -8.68 -13.64 -6.46
N PRO A 66 -9.19 -14.87 -6.72
CA PRO A 66 -10.36 -15.39 -6.02
C PRO A 66 -10.05 -15.66 -4.54
N ALA A 67 -11.10 -15.71 -3.71
CA ALA A 67 -10.98 -16.18 -2.33
C ALA A 67 -10.82 -17.71 -2.27
N PRO A 68 -10.07 -18.25 -1.29
CA PRO A 68 -9.35 -17.56 -0.22
C PRO A 68 -8.02 -16.95 -0.68
N TRP A 69 -7.41 -16.11 0.17
CA TRP A 69 -6.06 -15.57 -0.08
C TRP A 69 -5.05 -16.70 -0.32
N GLN A 70 -4.12 -16.47 -1.25
CA GLN A 70 -2.98 -17.33 -1.54
C GLN A 70 -1.71 -16.48 -1.55
N ASP A 71 -0.63 -16.99 -0.94
CA ASP A 71 0.63 -16.25 -0.85
C ASP A 71 1.23 -15.89 -2.22
N ALA A 72 0.92 -16.69 -3.25
CA ALA A 72 1.28 -16.43 -4.63
C ALA A 72 0.77 -15.07 -5.15
N TYR A 73 -0.29 -14.52 -4.56
CA TYR A 73 -0.84 -13.22 -4.95
C TYR A 73 0.06 -12.04 -4.58
N GLY A 74 0.94 -12.21 -3.59
CA GLY A 74 1.95 -11.23 -3.19
C GLY A 74 3.27 -11.35 -3.96
N GLU A 75 3.37 -12.26 -4.94
CA GLU A 75 4.57 -12.41 -5.76
C GLU A 75 4.77 -11.21 -6.69
N HIS A 76 6.04 -10.96 -7.01
CA HIS A 76 6.38 -10.01 -8.06
C HIS A 76 6.22 -10.67 -9.42
N GLY A 77 5.65 -9.95 -10.37
CA GLY A 77 5.42 -10.43 -11.72
C GLY A 77 5.22 -9.30 -12.72
N GLU A 78 4.80 -9.66 -13.91
CA GLU A 78 4.51 -8.69 -14.97
C GLU A 78 3.22 -7.93 -14.67
N LEU A 79 3.20 -6.63 -14.99
CA LEU A 79 1.98 -5.84 -14.85
C LEU A 79 0.93 -6.20 -15.90
N ILE A 80 -0.31 -6.27 -15.42
CA ILE A 80 -1.53 -6.44 -16.22
C ILE A 80 -2.57 -5.40 -15.76
N ASN A 81 -3.56 -5.07 -16.60
CA ASN A 81 -4.67 -4.16 -16.26
C ASN A 81 -4.24 -2.77 -15.72
N SER A 82 -3.02 -2.37 -16.06
CA SER A 82 -2.30 -1.16 -15.64
C SER A 82 -2.11 -0.18 -16.80
N GLY A 83 -2.63 -0.48 -18.00
CA GLY A 83 -2.70 0.44 -19.13
C GLY A 83 -1.36 0.61 -19.81
N ILE A 84 -0.76 1.81 -19.77
CA ILE A 84 0.53 2.08 -20.43
C ILE A 84 1.71 1.31 -19.80
N PHE A 85 1.50 0.71 -18.63
CA PHE A 85 2.52 -0.05 -17.91
C PHE A 85 2.36 -1.57 -18.10
N ASP A 86 1.38 -2.01 -18.88
CA ASP A 86 1.14 -3.44 -19.11
C ASP A 86 2.36 -4.11 -19.80
N GLY A 87 2.73 -5.29 -19.32
CA GLY A 87 3.85 -6.07 -19.82
C GLY A 87 5.23 -5.67 -19.30
N LEU A 88 5.31 -4.66 -18.43
CA LEU A 88 6.54 -4.35 -17.70
C LEU A 88 6.78 -5.36 -16.58
N ASP A 89 8.05 -5.70 -16.34
CA ASP A 89 8.48 -6.46 -15.17
C ASP A 89 8.48 -5.58 -13.91
N PHE A 90 8.70 -6.17 -12.74
CA PHE A 90 8.60 -5.46 -11.46
C PHE A 90 9.51 -4.23 -11.38
N ASP A 91 10.79 -4.38 -11.74
CA ASP A 91 11.77 -3.30 -11.66
C ASP A 91 11.47 -2.20 -12.68
N GLY A 92 11.19 -2.57 -13.94
CA GLY A 92 10.84 -1.62 -14.99
C GLY A 92 9.51 -0.90 -14.73
N ALA A 93 8.53 -1.59 -14.13
CA ALA A 93 7.27 -1.02 -13.71
C ALA A 93 7.46 0.00 -12.59
N PHE A 94 8.30 -0.31 -11.59
CA PHE A 94 8.58 0.58 -10.47
C PHE A 94 9.17 1.90 -10.97
N ASP A 95 10.21 1.83 -11.80
CA ASP A 95 10.87 3.00 -12.39
C ASP A 95 9.91 3.81 -13.28
N ALA A 96 9.13 3.12 -14.13
CA ALA A 96 8.19 3.79 -15.04
C ALA A 96 7.08 4.55 -14.29
N ILE A 97 6.53 3.95 -13.23
CA ILE A 97 5.49 4.58 -12.41
C ILE A 97 6.07 5.74 -11.61
N GLU A 98 7.28 5.61 -11.05
CA GLU A 98 7.96 6.71 -10.37
C GLU A 98 8.12 7.92 -11.30
N VAL A 99 8.67 7.70 -12.50
CA VAL A 99 8.84 8.77 -13.50
C VAL A 99 7.50 9.39 -13.90
N ALA A 100 6.44 8.59 -14.04
CA ALA A 100 5.11 9.08 -14.38
C ALA A 100 4.50 9.96 -13.27
N LEU A 101 4.68 9.58 -12.00
CA LEU A 101 4.20 10.34 -10.85
C LEU A 101 5.01 11.63 -10.64
N GLN A 102 6.33 11.56 -10.79
CA GLN A 102 7.22 12.73 -10.70
C GLN A 102 6.91 13.77 -11.78
N LYS A 103 6.71 13.35 -13.04
CA LYS A 103 6.35 14.26 -14.15
C LYS A 103 5.06 15.03 -13.90
N LYS A 104 4.11 14.43 -13.18
CA LYS A 104 2.84 15.07 -12.78
C LYS A 104 2.96 15.91 -11.51
N GLY A 105 4.10 15.84 -10.80
CA GLY A 105 4.26 16.48 -9.49
C GLY A 105 3.39 15.87 -8.39
N LEU A 106 2.97 14.61 -8.56
CA LEU A 106 2.02 13.91 -7.68
C LEU A 106 2.70 12.88 -6.76
N GLY A 107 4.02 12.75 -6.83
CA GLY A 107 4.77 11.83 -5.99
C GLY A 107 6.28 11.97 -6.17
N GLN A 108 7.02 11.47 -5.19
CA GLN A 108 8.48 11.37 -5.19
C GLN A 108 8.90 10.09 -4.46
N ALA A 109 10.02 9.47 -4.85
CA ALA A 109 10.56 8.35 -4.12
C ALA A 109 10.99 8.76 -2.71
N ARG A 110 10.78 7.86 -1.75
CA ARG A 110 11.12 8.06 -0.35
C ARG A 110 11.64 6.78 0.25
N THR A 111 12.85 6.83 0.79
CA THR A 111 13.41 5.73 1.57
C THR A 111 12.80 5.73 2.97
N GLN A 112 12.21 4.61 3.37
CA GLN A 112 11.67 4.41 4.71
C GLN A 112 12.39 3.28 5.43
N PHE A 113 12.54 3.41 6.74
CA PHE A 113 13.16 2.40 7.59
C PHE A 113 12.13 1.80 8.54
N ARG A 114 12.23 0.48 8.75
CA ARG A 114 11.49 -0.20 9.82
C ARG A 114 12.01 0.18 11.21
N LEU A 115 13.26 0.65 11.28
CA LEU A 115 13.89 1.11 12.52
C LEU A 115 13.12 2.31 13.09
N ARG A 116 12.91 2.30 14.41
CA ARG A 116 12.24 3.38 15.14
C ARG A 116 13.20 4.03 16.10
N ASP A 117 12.90 5.27 16.47
CA ASP A 117 13.63 5.96 17.51
C ASP A 117 13.61 5.20 18.82
N TRP A 118 14.72 5.29 19.53
CA TRP A 118 14.85 4.62 20.82
C TRP A 118 14.17 5.42 21.91
N GLY A 119 12.97 4.96 22.31
CA GLY A 119 12.29 5.47 23.49
C GLY A 119 13.02 5.05 24.77
N ILE A 120 13.92 5.89 25.28
CA ILE A 120 14.70 5.63 26.51
C ILE A 120 13.96 6.01 27.80
N SER A 121 12.99 6.92 27.71
CA SER A 121 12.27 7.45 28.88
C SER A 121 11.34 6.40 29.52
N ARG A 122 11.24 6.41 30.85
CA ARG A 122 10.38 5.49 31.61
C ARG A 122 9.68 6.24 32.74
N GLN A 123 8.39 5.99 32.92
CA GLN A 123 7.62 6.47 34.08
C GLN A 123 7.83 5.50 35.27
N ARG A 124 9.06 5.48 35.81
CA ARG A 124 9.47 4.63 36.94
C ARG A 124 10.37 5.42 37.88
N TYR A 125 10.17 5.21 39.19
CA TYR A 125 11.00 5.85 40.24
C TYR A 125 12.44 5.34 40.24
N TRP A 126 12.64 4.04 40.05
CA TRP A 126 13.96 3.43 40.09
C TRP A 126 14.61 3.42 38.69
N GLY A 127 15.38 4.47 38.41
CA GLY A 127 16.13 4.63 37.17
C GLY A 127 17.07 5.85 37.24
N CYS A 128 17.99 5.98 36.29
CA CYS A 128 18.83 7.17 36.18
C CYS A 128 17.95 8.38 35.79
N PRO A 129 17.98 9.50 36.54
CA PRO A 129 17.27 10.72 36.16
C PRO A 129 17.71 11.23 34.78
N ILE A 130 16.75 11.63 33.94
CA ILE A 130 17.06 12.27 32.65
C ILE A 130 17.46 13.72 32.93
N PRO A 131 18.66 14.18 32.54
CA PRO A 131 19.09 15.56 32.78
C PRO A 131 18.50 16.49 31.71
N ILE A 132 17.27 16.95 31.93
CA ILE A 132 16.59 17.98 31.12
C ILE A 132 16.66 19.32 31.86
#